data_AF-A0AAE0AYD4-F1
#
_entry.id   AF-A0AAE0AYD4-F1
#
_cell.length_a   1.000
_cell.length_b   1.000
_cell.length_c   1.000
_cell.angle_alpha   90.00
_cell.angle_beta   90.00
_cell.angle_gamma   90.00
#
_symmetry.space_group_name_H-M   'P 1'
#
loop_
_entity.id
_entity.type
_entity.pdbx_description
1 polymer ?
#
loop_
_entity_poly.entity_id
_entity_poly.type
_entity_poly.pdbx_seq_one_letter_code
_entity_poly.pdbx_strand_id
1 'polypeptide(L)'
;MPPLSSKSSSTPTRSSPTLKNELGMTLIALKSSSLILTTPSIPSSLISSFFFSNTLKKGFYKVYSDLSAKIVSAEIGYVKKLGLGLDTLREAPIMGNLESPYSQVTGFFNYWLGFSTVMDFCWVDDYNVMSGPNRKTRRLMEEENKKLRKKAKREYNETVRELAEFVKKRDKRVIDMMVRKNEESERKRLEERERKKKLEREKVEHASKYEEPEWARIDEVEPIEEESEEESEKKRNEFYCVACGKKFKSEK
;
A
#
# COMPACT_ATOMS: atom_id res chain seq x y z
N MET A 1 -38.63 19.42 53.89
CA MET A 1 -38.59 18.48 52.75
C MET A 1 -38.28 19.28 51.50
N PRO A 2 -37.14 19.08 50.81
CA PRO A 2 -36.86 19.78 49.56
C PRO A 2 -37.60 19.11 48.39
N PRO A 3 -37.99 19.84 47.32
CA PRO A 3 -38.63 19.24 46.17
C PRO A 3 -37.59 18.53 45.29
N LEU A 4 -37.93 17.30 44.89
CA LEU A 4 -37.19 16.46 43.96
C LEU A 4 -37.13 17.14 42.58
N SER A 5 -35.93 17.55 42.17
CA SER A 5 -35.63 17.96 40.80
C SER A 5 -35.69 16.74 39.88
N SER A 6 -36.71 16.68 39.04
CA SER A 6 -36.81 15.73 37.94
C SER A 6 -35.80 16.10 36.85
N LYS A 7 -34.71 15.33 36.74
CA LYS A 7 -33.80 15.39 35.59
C LYS A 7 -34.51 14.79 34.39
N SER A 8 -35.01 15.63 33.49
CA SER A 8 -35.46 15.20 32.16
C SER A 8 -34.25 14.73 31.35
N SER A 9 -34.06 13.41 31.24
CA SER A 9 -33.12 12.82 30.29
C SER A 9 -33.69 12.94 28.88
N SER A 10 -33.48 14.07 28.24
CA SER A 10 -33.72 14.22 26.80
C SER A 10 -32.71 13.35 26.05
N THR A 11 -33.14 12.19 25.58
CA THR A 11 -32.38 11.37 24.64
C THR A 11 -32.16 12.17 23.35
N PRO A 12 -30.95 12.12 22.75
CA PRO A 12 -30.71 12.79 21.48
C PRO A 12 -31.62 12.16 20.42
N THR A 13 -32.61 12.91 19.97
CA THR A 13 -33.56 12.45 18.97
C THR A 13 -32.83 12.34 17.63
N ARG A 14 -32.79 11.12 17.09
CA ARG A 14 -32.37 10.86 15.71
C ARG A 14 -33.28 11.70 14.80
N SER A 15 -32.69 12.42 13.86
CA SER A 15 -33.49 13.20 12.91
C SER A 15 -34.46 12.26 12.18
N SER A 16 -35.74 12.65 12.08
CA SER A 16 -36.77 11.87 11.41
C SER A 16 -36.39 11.65 9.93
N PRO A 17 -36.67 10.47 9.34
CA PRO A 17 -36.28 10.13 7.96
C PRO A 17 -36.84 11.08 6.89
N THR A 18 -37.82 11.91 7.24
CA THR A 18 -38.63 12.71 6.32
C THR A 18 -37.94 13.98 5.82
N LEU A 19 -37.05 14.61 6.60
CA LEU A 19 -36.30 15.82 6.15
C LEU A 19 -35.09 15.50 5.27
N LYS A 20 -34.66 14.23 5.26
CA LYS A 20 -33.58 13.74 4.38
C LYS A 20 -33.98 13.67 2.91
N ASN A 21 -35.28 13.84 2.64
CA ASN A 21 -35.85 13.61 1.33
C ASN A 21 -35.77 14.84 0.41
N GLU A 22 -35.82 16.10 0.83
CA GLU A 22 -35.92 17.18 -0.18
C GLU A 22 -34.58 17.55 -0.86
N LEU A 23 -33.46 17.57 -0.11
CA LEU A 23 -32.13 17.79 -0.71
C LEU A 23 -31.51 16.49 -1.26
N GLY A 24 -31.90 15.34 -0.70
CA GLY A 24 -31.50 14.02 -1.21
C GLY A 24 -32.27 13.58 -2.44
N MET A 25 -33.59 13.86 -2.53
CA MET A 25 -34.45 13.41 -3.63
C MET A 25 -34.15 14.09 -4.96
N THR A 26 -33.60 15.31 -5.00
CA THR A 26 -33.26 15.97 -6.28
C THR A 26 -32.01 15.39 -6.94
N LEU A 27 -31.10 14.77 -6.18
CA LEU A 27 -29.98 14.00 -6.74
C LEU A 27 -30.34 12.53 -7.02
N ILE A 28 -31.31 12.02 -6.27
CA ILE A 28 -31.93 10.69 -6.40
C ILE A 28 -32.98 10.67 -7.54
N ALA A 29 -33.58 11.78 -7.96
CA ALA A 29 -34.62 11.83 -9.01
C ALA A 29 -34.07 11.56 -10.43
N LEU A 30 -32.75 11.48 -10.60
CA LEU A 30 -32.13 10.89 -11.80
C LEU A 30 -32.06 9.34 -11.75
N LYS A 31 -32.62 8.69 -10.71
CA LYS A 31 -32.59 7.23 -10.49
C LYS A 31 -33.44 6.39 -11.47
N SER A 32 -34.23 6.97 -12.37
CA SER A 32 -35.13 6.18 -13.22
C SER A 32 -34.57 5.76 -14.58
N SER A 33 -33.29 6.00 -14.92
CA SER A 33 -32.78 5.53 -16.23
C SER A 33 -31.36 4.98 -16.27
N SER A 34 -30.65 4.89 -15.14
CA SER A 34 -29.40 4.13 -15.10
C SER A 34 -29.05 3.74 -13.68
N LEU A 35 -29.46 2.53 -13.29
CA LEU A 35 -28.92 1.83 -12.13
C LEU A 35 -27.40 1.68 -12.34
N ILE A 36 -26.61 2.48 -11.62
CA ILE A 36 -25.23 2.22 -11.17
C ILE A 36 -24.78 3.48 -10.41
N LEU A 37 -24.35 3.32 -9.15
CA LEU A 37 -23.75 4.31 -8.22
C LEU A 37 -24.63 5.07 -7.21
N THR A 38 -25.81 4.59 -6.80
CA THR A 38 -26.53 5.23 -5.66
C THR A 38 -27.14 4.28 -4.64
N THR A 39 -26.49 3.16 -4.34
CA THR A 39 -26.79 2.36 -3.14
C THR A 39 -25.50 1.83 -2.51
N PRO A 40 -25.38 1.80 -1.16
CA PRO A 40 -24.11 1.53 -0.49
C PRO A 40 -23.76 0.03 -0.40
N SER A 41 -24.53 -0.86 -1.02
CA SER A 41 -24.21 -2.29 -1.03
C SER A 41 -24.80 -3.00 -2.25
N ILE A 42 -24.13 -2.87 -3.40
CA ILE A 42 -24.39 -3.79 -4.50
C ILE A 42 -23.42 -4.96 -4.32
N PRO A 43 -23.88 -6.20 -4.12
CA PRO A 43 -22.99 -7.34 -4.00
C PRO A 43 -22.16 -7.49 -5.29
N SER A 44 -20.86 -7.74 -5.13
CA SER A 44 -19.87 -7.87 -6.22
C SER A 44 -20.32 -8.80 -7.36
N SER A 45 -21.13 -9.82 -7.04
CA SER A 45 -21.72 -10.75 -8.02
C SER A 45 -22.69 -10.08 -9.01
N LEU A 46 -23.50 -9.12 -8.57
CA LEU A 46 -24.45 -8.39 -9.43
C LEU A 46 -23.75 -7.38 -10.33
N ILE A 47 -22.67 -6.77 -9.83
CA ILE A 47 -21.76 -5.94 -10.63
C ILE A 47 -21.18 -6.80 -11.75
N SER A 48 -20.62 -7.96 -11.44
CA SER A 48 -20.00 -8.87 -12.42
C SER A 48 -20.95 -9.27 -13.55
N SER A 49 -22.17 -9.71 -13.24
CA SER A 49 -23.15 -10.16 -14.25
C SER A 49 -23.64 -9.04 -15.17
N PHE A 50 -23.97 -7.87 -14.59
CA PHE A 50 -24.44 -6.72 -15.36
C PHE A 50 -23.34 -6.15 -16.29
N PHE A 51 -22.11 -6.08 -15.80
CA PHE A 51 -20.98 -5.63 -16.59
C PHE A 51 -20.64 -6.63 -17.69
N PHE A 52 -20.61 -7.93 -17.39
CA PHE A 52 -20.36 -8.97 -18.39
C PHE A 52 -21.35 -8.88 -19.56
N SER A 53 -22.65 -8.81 -19.27
CA SER A 53 -23.69 -8.69 -20.32
C SER A 53 -23.54 -7.41 -21.17
N ASN A 54 -23.18 -6.27 -20.55
CA ASN A 54 -22.98 -5.03 -21.30
C ASN A 54 -21.68 -5.02 -22.11
N THR A 55 -20.59 -5.61 -21.60
CA THR A 55 -19.33 -5.71 -22.36
C THR A 55 -19.47 -6.52 -23.64
N LEU A 56 -20.32 -7.56 -23.62
CA LEU A 56 -20.66 -8.35 -24.80
C LEU A 56 -21.45 -7.55 -25.86
N LYS A 57 -22.33 -6.64 -25.42
CA LYS A 57 -23.22 -5.89 -26.33
C LYS A 57 -22.64 -4.58 -26.86
N LYS A 58 -21.89 -3.85 -26.03
CA LYS A 58 -21.43 -2.47 -26.31
C LYS A 58 -19.91 -2.36 -26.45
N GLY A 59 -19.17 -3.44 -26.21
CA GLY A 59 -17.71 -3.48 -26.22
C GLY A 59 -17.10 -3.02 -24.89
N PHE A 60 -16.02 -3.70 -24.49
CA PHE A 60 -15.33 -3.50 -23.21
C PHE A 60 -14.94 -2.03 -22.97
N TYR A 61 -14.16 -1.45 -23.88
CA TYR A 61 -13.59 -0.11 -23.70
C TYR A 61 -14.66 0.99 -23.66
N LYS A 62 -15.73 0.86 -24.45
CA LYS A 62 -16.82 1.83 -24.46
C LYS A 62 -17.56 1.84 -23.13
N VAL A 63 -17.92 0.68 -22.60
CA VAL A 63 -18.65 0.55 -21.32
C VAL A 63 -17.87 1.20 -20.17
N TYR A 64 -16.57 0.94 -20.09
CA TYR A 64 -15.74 1.48 -19.02
C TYR A 64 -15.33 2.95 -19.25
N SER A 65 -15.19 3.39 -20.50
CA SER A 65 -15.03 4.80 -20.84
C SER A 65 -16.27 5.61 -20.42
N ASP A 66 -17.47 5.11 -20.72
CA ASP A 66 -18.71 5.78 -20.33
C ASP A 66 -18.88 5.81 -18.81
N LEU A 67 -18.50 4.73 -18.12
CA LEU A 67 -18.56 4.64 -16.65
C LEU A 67 -17.59 5.61 -15.97
N SER A 68 -16.34 5.63 -16.41
CA SER A 68 -15.33 6.56 -15.89
C SER A 68 -15.75 8.01 -16.13
N ALA A 69 -16.28 8.33 -17.32
CA ALA A 69 -16.83 9.65 -17.63
C ALA A 69 -17.99 10.04 -16.70
N LYS A 70 -18.88 9.10 -16.35
CA LYS A 70 -19.98 9.34 -15.39
C LYS A 70 -19.47 9.65 -13.99
N ILE A 71 -18.48 8.90 -13.50
CA ILE A 71 -17.88 9.16 -12.18
C ILE A 71 -17.25 10.55 -12.16
N VAL A 72 -16.44 10.88 -13.18
CA VAL A 72 -15.80 12.20 -13.30
C VAL A 72 -16.84 13.31 -13.40
N SER A 73 -17.91 13.11 -14.17
CA SER A 73 -19.00 14.10 -14.30
C SER A 73 -19.71 14.36 -12.97
N ALA A 74 -19.86 13.34 -12.13
CA ALA A 74 -20.42 13.49 -10.79
C ALA A 74 -19.50 14.32 -9.88
N GLU A 75 -18.18 14.06 -9.91
CA GLU A 75 -17.18 14.84 -9.16
C GLU A 75 -17.15 16.31 -9.62
N ILE A 76 -17.13 16.56 -10.93
CA ILE A 76 -17.20 17.91 -11.50
C ILE A 76 -18.50 18.62 -11.10
N GLY A 77 -19.63 17.91 -11.20
CA GLY A 77 -20.93 18.44 -10.81
C GLY A 77 -20.98 18.84 -9.33
N TYR A 78 -20.33 18.07 -8.47
CA TYR A 78 -20.24 18.37 -7.04
C TYR A 78 -19.39 19.61 -6.75
N VAL A 79 -18.21 19.71 -7.36
CA VAL A 79 -17.31 20.89 -7.25
C VAL A 79 -18.01 22.16 -7.72
N LYS A 80 -18.67 22.10 -8.87
CA LYS A 80 -19.44 23.22 -9.42
C LYS A 80 -20.57 23.66 -8.48
N LYS A 81 -21.30 22.71 -7.87
CA LYS A 81 -22.37 23.02 -6.91
C LYS A 81 -21.84 23.72 -5.65
N LEU A 82 -20.65 23.37 -5.21
CA LEU A 82 -19.99 24.02 -4.08
C LEU A 82 -19.30 25.35 -4.44
N GLY A 83 -19.29 25.74 -5.71
CA GLY A 83 -18.55 26.92 -6.17
C GLY A 83 -17.04 26.79 -5.97
N LEU A 84 -16.52 25.57 -5.84
CA LEU A 84 -15.09 25.30 -5.71
C LEU A 84 -14.42 25.39 -7.09
N GLY A 85 -13.14 25.77 -7.10
CA GLY A 85 -12.34 25.80 -8.33
C GLY A 85 -12.13 24.39 -8.90
N LEU A 86 -12.11 24.27 -10.23
CA LEU A 86 -11.89 22.99 -10.92
C LEU A 86 -10.51 22.39 -10.61
N ASP A 87 -9.55 23.22 -10.20
CA ASP A 87 -8.20 22.83 -9.78
C ASP A 87 -8.18 21.89 -8.57
N THR A 88 -9.29 21.80 -7.83
CA THR A 88 -9.46 20.82 -6.75
C THR A 88 -9.56 19.39 -7.26
N LEU A 89 -9.86 19.19 -8.56
CA LEU A 89 -9.94 17.90 -9.21
C LEU A 89 -8.64 17.56 -9.92
N ARG A 90 -8.15 16.35 -9.66
CA ARG A 90 -7.11 15.76 -10.50
C ARG A 90 -7.72 15.36 -11.84
N GLU A 91 -7.15 15.86 -12.92
CA GLU A 91 -7.56 15.51 -14.28
C GLU A 91 -7.53 13.99 -14.49
N ALA A 92 -8.66 13.45 -14.94
CA ALA A 92 -8.83 12.03 -15.12
C ALA A 92 -8.31 11.59 -16.49
N PRO A 93 -7.39 10.60 -16.55
CA PRO A 93 -6.91 10.06 -17.81
C PRO A 93 -8.03 9.31 -18.56
N ILE A 94 -7.98 9.38 -19.88
CA ILE A 94 -8.89 8.62 -20.76
C ILE A 94 -8.47 7.15 -20.86
N MET A 95 -9.45 6.24 -21.02
CA MET A 95 -9.21 4.79 -21.10
C MET A 95 -8.48 4.35 -22.38
N GLY A 96 -8.72 5.08 -23.47
CA GLY A 96 -8.22 4.75 -24.81
C GLY A 96 -8.94 3.56 -25.46
N ASN A 97 -8.25 2.92 -26.39
CA ASN A 97 -8.69 1.80 -27.21
C ASN A 97 -7.66 0.65 -27.17
N LEU A 98 -7.86 -0.40 -27.97
CA LEU A 98 -6.96 -1.56 -28.01
C LEU A 98 -5.51 -1.20 -28.39
N GLU A 99 -5.32 -0.17 -29.20
CA GLU A 99 -4.02 0.26 -29.75
C GLU A 99 -3.30 1.31 -28.88
N SER A 100 -3.90 1.70 -27.76
CA SER A 100 -3.35 2.75 -26.91
C SER A 100 -2.01 2.33 -26.27
N PRO A 101 -1.04 3.25 -26.19
CA PRO A 101 0.29 2.93 -25.65
C PRO A 101 0.21 2.53 -24.18
N TYR A 102 1.08 1.60 -23.79
CA TYR A 102 1.08 1.05 -22.43
C TYR A 102 1.29 2.09 -21.32
N SER A 103 2.03 3.16 -21.60
CA SER A 103 2.21 4.28 -20.67
C SER A 103 0.88 4.95 -20.32
N GLN A 104 0.01 5.14 -21.31
CA GLN A 104 -1.35 5.67 -21.11
C GLN A 104 -2.21 4.71 -20.31
N VAL A 105 -2.18 3.41 -20.64
CA VAL A 105 -2.93 2.37 -19.91
C VAL A 105 -2.51 2.31 -18.44
N THR A 106 -1.20 2.38 -18.19
CA THR A 106 -0.64 2.39 -16.84
C THR A 106 -1.04 3.66 -16.09
N GLY A 107 -0.95 4.83 -16.74
CA GLY A 107 -1.41 6.10 -16.17
C GLY A 107 -2.90 6.07 -15.80
N PHE A 108 -3.72 5.50 -16.68
CA PHE A 108 -5.15 5.29 -16.43
C PHE A 108 -5.39 4.48 -15.17
N PHE A 109 -4.87 3.26 -15.09
CA PHE A 109 -5.10 2.41 -13.92
C PHE A 109 -4.45 2.97 -12.65
N ASN A 110 -3.31 3.67 -12.74
CA ASN A 110 -2.71 4.30 -11.57
C ASN A 110 -3.60 5.41 -10.98
N TYR A 111 -4.27 6.20 -11.82
CA TYR A 111 -5.26 7.17 -11.37
C TYR A 111 -6.44 6.49 -10.67
N TRP A 112 -7.04 5.48 -11.32
CA TRP A 112 -8.27 4.86 -10.83
C TRP A 112 -8.06 3.94 -9.62
N LEU A 113 -6.91 3.27 -9.51
CA LEU A 113 -6.52 2.53 -8.29
C LEU A 113 -6.20 3.47 -7.12
N GLY A 114 -5.72 4.68 -7.42
CA GLY A 114 -5.49 5.75 -6.44
C GLY A 114 -6.68 6.68 -6.25
N PHE A 115 -7.87 6.34 -6.76
CA PHE A 115 -9.01 7.26 -6.79
C PHE A 115 -9.42 7.72 -5.38
N SER A 116 -9.74 9.00 -5.26
CA SER A 116 -10.32 9.60 -4.06
C SER A 116 -11.31 10.69 -4.46
N THR A 117 -12.55 10.52 -4.02
CA THR A 117 -13.62 11.50 -4.23
C THR A 117 -13.38 12.82 -3.48
N VAL A 118 -13.84 13.93 -4.07
CA VAL A 118 -13.91 15.24 -3.40
C VAL A 118 -15.22 15.44 -2.66
N MET A 119 -16.19 14.54 -2.81
CA MET A 119 -17.46 14.60 -2.08
C MET A 119 -17.25 14.53 -0.57
N ASP A 120 -18.07 15.29 0.17
CA ASP A 120 -18.03 15.39 1.64
C ASP A 120 -18.97 14.42 2.35
N PHE A 121 -19.97 13.89 1.64
CA PHE A 121 -21.02 13.00 2.13
C PHE A 121 -21.88 13.61 3.25
N CYS A 122 -22.06 14.93 3.31
CA CYS A 122 -22.89 15.59 4.33
C CYS A 122 -24.33 15.05 4.42
N TRP A 123 -24.87 14.51 3.34
CA TRP A 123 -26.21 13.90 3.29
C TRP A 123 -26.35 12.59 4.08
N VAL A 124 -25.25 11.96 4.50
CA VAL A 124 -25.31 10.74 5.35
C VAL A 124 -25.40 11.05 6.84
N ASP A 125 -25.40 12.34 7.22
CA ASP A 125 -25.51 12.76 8.61
C ASP A 125 -26.85 12.29 9.22
N ASP A 126 -26.77 11.62 10.37
CA ASP A 126 -27.95 11.11 11.08
C ASP A 126 -28.44 12.08 12.17
N TYR A 127 -27.53 12.90 12.69
CA TYR A 127 -27.80 13.82 13.77
C TYR A 127 -27.82 15.26 13.27
N ASN A 128 -28.81 16.04 13.68
CA ASN A 128 -28.74 17.49 13.57
C ASN A 128 -27.94 18.03 14.75
N VAL A 129 -26.71 18.48 14.50
CA VAL A 129 -25.81 19.00 15.54
C VAL A 129 -26.42 20.20 16.28
N MET A 130 -27.28 20.99 15.63
CA MET A 130 -27.89 22.17 16.24
C MET A 130 -28.99 21.83 17.24
N SER A 131 -29.56 20.62 17.19
CA SER A 131 -30.60 20.19 18.15
C SER A 131 -30.06 19.65 19.46
N GLY A 132 -28.73 19.55 19.61
CA GLY A 132 -28.12 19.03 20.83
C GLY A 132 -28.35 19.96 22.05
N PRO A 133 -28.83 19.45 23.19
CA PRO A 133 -29.23 20.25 24.36
C PRO A 133 -28.07 20.94 25.09
N ASN A 134 -26.84 20.43 24.93
CA ASN A 134 -25.66 21.02 25.53
C ASN A 134 -24.42 20.78 24.64
N ARG A 135 -23.33 21.50 24.91
CA ARG A 135 -22.09 21.43 24.14
C ARG A 135 -21.51 20.01 24.05
N LYS A 136 -21.63 19.20 25.13
CA LYS A 136 -21.11 17.84 25.17
C LYS A 136 -21.88 16.93 24.19
N THR A 137 -23.21 17.01 24.20
CA THR A 137 -24.06 16.25 23.27
C THR A 137 -23.83 16.67 21.83
N ARG A 138 -23.70 17.97 21.55
CA ARG A 138 -23.39 18.48 20.20
C ARG A 138 -22.09 17.91 19.64
N ARG A 139 -21.04 17.85 20.47
CA ARG A 139 -19.75 17.22 20.10
C ARG A 139 -19.89 15.73 19.78
N LEU A 140 -20.63 14.98 20.60
CA LEU A 140 -20.88 13.56 20.32
C LEU A 140 -21.66 13.36 19.01
N MET A 141 -22.65 14.21 18.73
CA MET A 141 -23.39 14.20 17.47
C MET A 141 -22.48 14.52 16.27
N GLU A 142 -21.59 15.51 16.38
CA GLU A 142 -20.59 15.83 15.35
C GLU A 142 -19.62 14.67 15.11
N GLU A 143 -19.16 14.02 16.17
CA GLU A 143 -18.26 12.87 16.10
C GLU A 143 -18.93 11.67 15.39
N GLU A 144 -20.18 11.37 15.72
CA GLU A 144 -20.94 10.30 15.06
C GLU A 144 -21.18 10.60 13.58
N ASN A 145 -21.61 11.82 13.24
CA ASN A 145 -21.75 12.21 11.83
C ASN A 145 -20.41 12.14 11.09
N LYS A 146 -19.30 12.58 11.69
CA LYS A 146 -17.96 12.47 11.09
C LYS A 146 -17.56 11.01 10.84
N LYS A 147 -17.91 10.08 11.74
CA LYS A 147 -17.71 8.64 11.54
C LYS A 147 -18.53 8.13 10.35
N LEU A 148 -19.81 8.50 10.25
CA LEU A 148 -20.69 8.13 9.15
C LEU A 148 -20.15 8.62 7.80
N ARG A 149 -19.78 9.90 7.70
CA ARG A 149 -19.19 10.47 6.49
C ARG A 149 -17.88 9.79 6.10
N LYS A 150 -17.00 9.54 7.07
CA LYS A 150 -15.73 8.83 6.84
C LYS A 150 -15.97 7.41 6.33
N LYS A 151 -16.96 6.70 6.86
CA LYS A 151 -17.34 5.36 6.41
C LYS A 151 -17.89 5.40 4.99
N ALA A 152 -18.87 6.26 4.71
CA ALA A 152 -19.46 6.39 3.37
C ALA A 152 -18.42 6.77 2.31
N LYS A 153 -17.51 7.71 2.63
CA LYS A 153 -16.40 8.10 1.75
C LYS A 153 -15.43 6.95 1.48
N ARG A 154 -15.12 6.15 2.50
CA ARG A 154 -14.26 4.97 2.35
C ARG A 154 -14.90 3.94 1.43
N GLU A 155 -16.15 3.57 1.69
CA GLU A 155 -16.89 2.58 0.89
C GLU A 155 -17.01 3.02 -0.57
N TYR A 156 -17.31 4.30 -0.82
CA TYR A 156 -17.35 4.84 -2.18
C TYR A 156 -15.99 4.72 -2.89
N ASN A 157 -14.90 5.13 -2.24
CA ASN A 157 -13.57 5.03 -2.83
C ASN A 157 -13.16 3.57 -3.06
N GLU A 158 -13.43 2.68 -2.10
CA GLU A 158 -13.13 1.25 -2.23
C GLU A 158 -13.89 0.63 -3.40
N THR A 159 -15.20 0.89 -3.53
CA THR A 159 -15.99 0.36 -4.67
C THR A 159 -15.46 0.82 -6.03
N VAL A 160 -15.03 2.08 -6.17
CA VAL A 160 -14.42 2.57 -7.43
C VAL A 160 -13.06 1.90 -7.69
N ARG A 161 -12.25 1.69 -6.64
CA ARG A 161 -10.95 1.03 -6.77
C ARG A 161 -11.10 -0.46 -7.10
N GLU A 162 -12.01 -1.17 -6.44
CA GLU A 162 -12.34 -2.57 -6.71
C GLU A 162 -12.84 -2.76 -8.15
N LEU A 163 -13.68 -1.84 -8.62
CA LEU A 163 -14.08 -1.78 -10.02
C LEU A 163 -12.85 -1.62 -10.93
N ALA A 164 -11.95 -0.68 -10.63
CA ALA A 164 -10.74 -0.48 -11.42
C ALA A 164 -9.84 -1.73 -11.45
N GLU A 165 -9.68 -2.42 -10.32
CA GLU A 165 -8.96 -3.70 -10.23
C GLU A 165 -9.64 -4.78 -11.08
N PHE A 166 -10.96 -4.87 -11.02
CA PHE A 166 -11.74 -5.81 -11.81
C PHE A 166 -11.55 -5.59 -13.32
N VAL A 167 -11.54 -4.33 -13.75
CA VAL A 167 -11.27 -3.95 -15.15
C VAL A 167 -9.83 -4.30 -15.52
N LYS A 168 -8.86 -3.95 -14.67
CA LYS A 168 -7.44 -4.21 -14.90
C LYS A 168 -7.15 -5.70 -15.08
N LYS A 169 -7.81 -6.57 -14.30
CA LYS A 169 -7.68 -8.03 -14.40
C LYS A 169 -8.23 -8.61 -15.72
N ARG A 170 -9.10 -7.88 -16.43
CA ARG A 170 -9.75 -8.32 -17.69
C ARG A 170 -9.25 -7.60 -18.93
N ASP A 171 -8.54 -6.49 -18.77
CA ASP A 171 -8.02 -5.72 -19.89
C ASP A 171 -6.95 -6.53 -20.62
N LYS A 172 -7.22 -6.89 -21.87
CA LYS A 172 -6.31 -7.68 -22.72
C LYS A 172 -4.92 -7.05 -22.80
N ARG A 173 -4.84 -5.71 -22.90
CA ARG A 173 -3.55 -4.98 -22.99
C ARG A 173 -2.71 -5.20 -21.73
N VAL A 174 -3.36 -5.28 -20.57
CA VAL A 174 -2.68 -5.51 -19.28
C VAL A 174 -2.28 -6.97 -19.14
N ILE A 175 -3.15 -7.91 -19.56
CA ILE A 175 -2.87 -9.35 -19.53
C ILE A 175 -1.66 -9.68 -20.42
N ASP A 176 -1.68 -9.24 -21.69
CA ASP A 176 -0.60 -9.49 -22.65
C ASP A 176 0.74 -8.96 -22.12
N MET A 177 0.72 -7.80 -21.48
CA MET A 177 1.89 -7.19 -20.84
C MET A 177 2.38 -7.95 -19.60
N MET A 178 1.46 -8.44 -18.77
CA MET A 178 1.79 -9.24 -17.59
C MET A 178 2.47 -10.54 -18.00
N VAL A 179 1.96 -11.21 -19.05
CA VAL A 179 2.56 -12.41 -19.63
C VAL A 179 3.97 -12.10 -20.13
N ARG A 180 4.13 -11.09 -20.99
CA ARG A 180 5.44 -10.70 -21.54
C ARG A 180 6.46 -10.36 -20.44
N LYS A 181 6.02 -9.64 -19.40
CA LYS A 181 6.89 -9.29 -18.26
C LYS A 181 7.29 -10.51 -17.45
N ASN A 182 6.36 -11.45 -17.25
CA ASN A 182 6.62 -12.69 -16.52
C ASN A 182 7.64 -13.57 -17.27
N GLU A 183 7.48 -13.71 -18.60
CA GLU A 183 8.44 -14.43 -19.45
C GLU A 183 9.84 -13.79 -19.43
N GLU A 184 9.93 -12.46 -19.49
CA GLU A 184 11.21 -11.75 -19.37
C GLU A 184 11.85 -11.95 -17.98
N SER A 185 11.05 -11.88 -16.90
CA SER A 185 11.58 -12.09 -15.55
C SER A 185 12.05 -13.53 -15.32
N GLU A 186 11.34 -14.52 -15.84
CA GLU A 186 11.74 -15.92 -15.72
C GLU A 186 13.00 -16.22 -16.54
N ARG A 187 13.13 -15.63 -17.74
CA ARG A 187 14.36 -15.71 -18.53
C ARG A 187 15.56 -15.13 -17.77
N LYS A 188 15.43 -13.91 -17.22
CA LYS A 188 16.49 -13.28 -16.41
C LYS A 188 16.85 -14.13 -15.18
N ARG A 189 15.85 -14.72 -14.53
CA ARG A 189 16.05 -15.59 -13.37
C ARG A 189 16.78 -16.89 -13.73
N LEU A 190 16.51 -17.45 -14.92
CA LEU A 190 17.23 -18.61 -15.42
C LEU A 190 18.69 -18.27 -15.75
N GLU A 191 18.93 -17.17 -16.46
CA GLU A 191 20.26 -16.65 -16.79
C GLU A 191 21.10 -16.39 -15.52
N GLU A 192 20.49 -15.77 -14.49
CA GLU A 192 21.16 -15.54 -13.20
C GLU A 192 21.50 -16.86 -12.49
N ARG A 193 20.60 -17.85 -12.52
CA ARG A 193 20.83 -19.17 -11.94
C ARG A 193 21.96 -19.90 -12.65
N GLU A 194 22.03 -19.81 -13.98
CA GLU A 194 23.12 -20.39 -14.77
C GLU A 194 24.46 -19.70 -14.50
N ARG A 195 24.48 -18.37 -14.44
CA ARG A 195 25.66 -17.59 -14.06
C ARG A 195 26.18 -17.99 -12.68
N LYS A 196 25.28 -18.14 -11.70
CA LYS A 196 25.65 -18.58 -10.34
C LYS A 196 26.23 -19.99 -10.35
N LYS A 197 25.62 -20.93 -11.06
CA LYS A 197 26.13 -22.31 -11.21
C LYS A 197 27.50 -22.35 -11.88
N LYS A 198 27.74 -21.53 -12.91
CA LYS A 198 29.04 -21.45 -13.58
C LYS A 198 30.12 -20.95 -12.63
N LEU A 199 29.85 -19.86 -11.91
CA LEU A 199 30.77 -19.31 -10.91
C LEU A 199 31.08 -20.32 -9.80
N GLU A 200 30.09 -21.08 -9.34
CA GLU A 200 30.28 -22.13 -8.34
C GLU A 200 31.18 -23.26 -8.85
N ARG A 201 31.00 -23.70 -10.10
CA ARG A 201 31.89 -24.69 -10.73
C ARG A 201 33.31 -24.16 -10.87
N GLU A 202 33.49 -22.93 -11.33
CA GLU A 202 34.80 -22.29 -11.46
C GLU A 202 35.51 -22.18 -10.09
N LYS A 203 34.77 -21.87 -9.03
CA LYS A 203 35.31 -21.85 -7.66
C LYS A 203 35.75 -23.23 -7.17
N VAL A 204 34.92 -24.25 -7.39
CA VAL A 204 35.27 -25.64 -7.03
C VAL A 204 36.48 -26.12 -7.82
N GLU A 205 36.53 -25.83 -9.13
CA GLU A 205 37.67 -26.17 -9.98
C GLU A 205 38.95 -25.45 -9.54
N HIS A 206 38.86 -24.15 -9.25
CA HIS A 206 39.99 -23.38 -8.76
C HIS A 206 40.50 -23.88 -7.41
N ALA A 207 39.60 -24.20 -6.47
CA ALA A 207 39.95 -24.80 -5.19
C ALA A 207 40.60 -26.18 -5.36
N SER A 208 40.13 -26.99 -6.31
CA SER A 208 40.71 -28.33 -6.59
C SER A 208 42.11 -28.28 -7.21
N LYS A 209 42.45 -27.18 -7.91
CA LYS A 209 43.76 -26.95 -8.52
C LYS A 209 44.71 -26.15 -7.63
N TYR A 210 44.27 -25.75 -6.44
CA TYR A 210 45.09 -24.98 -5.51
C TYR A 210 46.08 -25.93 -4.84
N GLU A 211 47.36 -25.79 -5.17
CA GLU A 211 48.46 -26.45 -4.46
C GLU A 211 48.96 -25.51 -3.35
N GLU A 212 49.02 -26.01 -2.12
CA GLU A 212 49.54 -25.24 -0.99
C GLU A 212 51.03 -24.91 -1.21
N PRO A 213 51.43 -23.63 -1.08
CA PRO A 213 52.83 -23.23 -1.17
C PRO A 213 53.68 -23.96 -0.11
N GLU A 214 54.91 -24.33 -0.46
CA GLU A 214 55.83 -25.07 0.42
C GLU A 214 56.07 -24.39 1.79
N TRP A 215 56.02 -23.06 1.86
CA TRP A 215 56.16 -22.32 3.13
C TRP A 215 54.93 -22.41 4.05
N ALA A 216 53.79 -22.87 3.54
CA ALA A 216 52.54 -23.06 4.27
C ALA A 216 52.28 -24.55 4.61
N ARG A 217 53.09 -25.48 4.07
CA ARG A 217 53.08 -26.88 4.50
C ARG A 217 53.68 -26.95 5.90
N ILE A 218 52.88 -27.40 6.84
CA ILE A 218 53.36 -27.78 8.17
C ILE A 218 53.86 -29.21 8.01
N ASP A 219 55.18 -29.39 7.97
CA ASP A 219 55.76 -30.72 8.08
C ASP A 219 55.25 -31.33 9.39
N GLU A 220 54.66 -32.53 9.33
CA GLU A 220 54.34 -33.33 10.52
C GLU A 220 55.67 -33.74 11.18
N VAL A 221 56.29 -32.81 11.90
CA VAL A 221 57.49 -33.08 12.69
C VAL A 221 57.08 -34.01 13.83
N GLU A 222 57.78 -35.14 13.91
CA GLU A 222 57.73 -36.14 14.98
C GLU A 222 57.71 -35.47 16.38
N PRO A 223 57.11 -36.10 17.41
CA PRO A 223 57.06 -35.52 18.74
C PRO A 223 58.48 -35.34 19.27
N ILE A 224 58.95 -34.08 19.32
CA ILE A 224 60.27 -33.74 19.84
C ILE A 224 60.25 -34.01 21.35
N GLU A 225 61.00 -35.04 21.75
CA GLU A 225 61.34 -35.36 23.12
C GLU A 225 62.04 -34.17 23.81
N GLU A 226 61.74 -34.04 25.10
CA GLU A 226 62.18 -33.01 26.05
C GLU A 226 63.68 -32.65 25.95
N GLU A 227 64.01 -31.40 25.62
CA GLU A 227 65.34 -30.86 25.88
C GLU A 227 65.26 -29.48 26.58
N SER A 228 65.29 -29.55 27.92
CA SER A 228 65.80 -28.56 28.90
C SER A 228 65.19 -27.14 28.94
N GLU A 229 64.09 -26.98 29.70
CA GLU A 229 63.50 -25.70 30.09
C GLU A 229 64.43 -24.84 30.99
N GLU A 230 65.42 -25.44 31.67
CA GLU A 230 66.23 -24.79 32.70
C GLU A 230 67.24 -23.74 32.18
N GLU A 231 67.69 -23.84 30.92
CA GLU A 231 68.65 -22.89 30.37
C GLU A 231 67.99 -21.59 29.89
N SER A 232 66.70 -21.65 29.57
CA SER A 232 65.93 -20.52 29.04
C SER A 232 65.47 -19.52 30.12
N GLU A 233 65.22 -19.99 31.35
CA GLU A 233 64.76 -19.15 32.45
C GLU A 233 65.87 -18.27 33.05
N LYS A 234 67.12 -18.77 33.07
CA LYS A 234 68.27 -17.99 33.58
C LYS A 234 68.55 -16.73 32.76
N LYS A 235 68.20 -16.71 31.47
CA LYS A 235 68.32 -15.54 30.60
C LYS A 235 67.25 -14.47 30.84
N ARG A 236 66.10 -14.83 31.40
CA ARG A 236 64.97 -13.89 31.61
C ARG A 236 65.10 -13.06 32.89
N ASN A 237 65.93 -13.47 33.86
CA ASN A 237 66.00 -12.85 35.19
C ASN A 237 67.22 -11.92 35.41
N GLU A 238 67.83 -11.36 34.36
CA GLU A 238 68.86 -10.31 34.49
C GLU A 238 68.24 -8.90 34.36
N PHE A 239 68.13 -8.18 35.49
CA PHE A 239 67.61 -6.80 35.51
C PHE A 239 68.74 -5.76 35.36
N TYR A 240 68.51 -4.71 34.57
CA TYR A 240 69.46 -3.61 34.37
C TYR A 240 68.76 -2.24 34.40
N CYS A 241 69.42 -1.19 34.92
CA CYS A 241 68.87 0.17 34.91
C CYS A 241 69.15 0.85 33.58
N VAL A 242 68.10 1.30 32.90
CA VAL A 242 68.20 1.96 31.58
C VAL A 242 68.90 3.33 31.65
N ALA A 243 68.85 4.03 32.79
CA ALA A 243 69.45 5.36 32.91
C ALA A 243 70.97 5.34 33.14
N CYS A 244 71.51 4.29 33.78
CA CYS A 244 72.93 4.22 34.15
C CYS A 244 73.65 2.93 33.73
N GLY A 245 72.95 1.98 33.11
CA GLY A 245 73.53 0.81 32.45
C GLY A 245 74.11 -0.27 33.38
N LYS A 246 73.92 -0.18 34.70
CA LYS A 246 74.41 -1.19 35.65
C LYS A 246 73.40 -2.32 35.84
N LYS A 247 73.90 -3.56 35.95
CA LYS A 247 73.11 -4.77 36.24
C LYS A 247 72.97 -4.99 37.75
N PHE A 248 71.81 -5.48 38.20
CA PHE A 248 71.55 -5.78 39.61
C PHE A 248 70.85 -7.13 39.77
N LYS A 249 70.92 -7.70 40.97
CA LYS A 249 70.49 -9.06 41.27
C LYS A 249 69.16 -9.19 42.03
N SER A 250 68.42 -8.11 42.25
CA SER A 250 67.10 -8.21 42.90
C SER A 250 66.14 -7.12 42.44
N GLU A 251 64.87 -7.48 42.34
CA GLU A 251 63.75 -6.61 41.97
C GLU A 251 63.20 -5.90 43.21
N LYS A 252 63.55 -4.62 43.38
CA LYS A 252 62.74 -3.67 44.14
C LYS A 252 63.04 -2.22 43.78
#